data_AF-A0A7X7PT04-F1
#
_entry.id   AF-A0A7X7PT04-F1
#
_cell.length_a   1.000
_cell.length_b   1.000
_cell.length_c   1.000
_cell.angle_alpha   90.00
_cell.angle_beta   90.00
_cell.angle_gamma   90.00
#
_symmetry.space_group_name_H-M   'P 1'
#
loop_
_entity.id
_entity.type
_entity.pdbx_description
1 polymer ?
#
loop_
_entity_poly.entity_id
_entity_poly.type
_entity_poly.pdbx_seq_one_letter_code
_entity_poly.pdbx_strand_id
1 'polypeptide(L)' 'FGYGFQTVERYGANGLDAPGAFGWGGAYGSLYRVDPAAGITMVLMIQLMPNETDVREKFQTLVYQALESDE' A
#
# COMPACT_ATOMS: atom_id res chain seq x y z
N PHE A 1 -2.05 8.28 12.40
CA PHE A 1 -3.24 8.71 11.62
C PHE A 1 -3.17 10.22 11.47
N GLY A 2 -3.45 10.75 10.27
CA GLY A 2 -3.36 12.18 9.95
C GLY A 2 -4.70 12.79 9.54
N TYR A 3 -4.71 13.59 8.47
CA TYR A 3 -5.91 14.23 7.91
C TYR A 3 -6.79 13.25 7.09
N GLY A 4 -7.25 12.16 7.71
CA GLY A 4 -8.09 11.14 7.07
C GLY A 4 -7.32 9.94 6.50
N PHE A 5 -6.05 9.79 6.85
CA PHE A 5 -5.17 8.73 6.34
C PHE A 5 -4.52 7.95 7.47
N GLN A 6 -4.36 6.64 7.26
CA GLN A 6 -3.36 5.87 7.99
C GLN A 6 -1.98 6.38 7.56
N THR A 7 -1.08 6.56 8.52
CA THR A 7 0.30 7.00 8.31
C THR A 7 1.24 5.92 8.83
N VAL A 8 2.37 5.68 8.15
CA VAL A 8 3.43 4.78 8.63
C VAL A 8 4.43 5.57 9.46
N GLU A 9 4.64 5.15 10.71
CA GLU A 9 5.54 5.82 11.64
C GLU A 9 6.93 5.18 11.70
N ARG A 10 7.04 3.89 11.34
CA ARG A 10 8.30 3.14 11.32
C ARG A 10 8.32 2.16 10.16
N TYR A 11 9.50 1.91 9.63
CA TYR A 11 9.71 0.91 8.58
C TYR A 11 9.23 -0.48 9.04
N GLY A 12 8.66 -1.26 8.12
CA GLY A 12 8.09 -2.57 8.41
C GLY A 12 6.72 -2.55 9.09
N ALA A 13 6.18 -1.38 9.47
CA ALA A 13 4.83 -1.31 10.06
C ALA A 13 3.71 -1.55 9.03
N ASN A 14 4.00 -1.41 7.73
CA ASN A 14 3.07 -1.72 6.64
C ASN A 14 3.81 -2.25 5.41
N GLY A 15 4.44 -3.42 5.55
CA GLY A 15 5.24 -4.02 4.48
C GLY A 15 6.51 -3.21 4.19
N LEU A 16 6.75 -2.91 2.92
CA LEU A 16 7.94 -2.22 2.41
C LEU A 16 7.84 -0.68 2.45
N ASP A 17 6.73 -0.15 2.97
CA ASP A 17 6.52 1.30 3.03
C ASP A 17 7.57 2.04 3.87
N ALA A 18 8.01 3.20 3.37
CA ALA A 18 8.81 4.12 4.14
C ALA A 18 7.99 4.84 5.24
N PRO A 19 8.64 5.27 6.34
CA PRO A 19 8.06 6.25 7.26
C PRO A 19 7.54 7.49 6.51
N GLY A 20 6.31 7.90 6.81
CA GLY A 20 5.61 8.98 6.11
C GLY A 20 4.69 8.52 4.98
N ALA A 21 4.78 7.27 4.53
CA ALA A 21 3.81 6.70 3.60
C ALA A 21 2.39 6.70 4.20
N PHE A 22 1.39 6.88 3.35
CA PHE A 22 0.00 7.02 3.76
C PHE A 22 -0.99 6.37 2.80
N GLY A 23 -2.18 6.03 3.30
CA GLY A 23 -3.19 5.35 2.50
C GLY A 23 -4.39 4.89 3.33
N TRP A 24 -5.32 4.20 2.67
CA TRP A 24 -6.47 3.57 3.31
C TRP A 24 -7.08 2.48 2.42
N GLY A 25 -7.86 1.58 3.03
CA GLY A 25 -8.59 0.52 2.34
C GLY A 25 -10.09 0.82 2.25
N GLY A 26 -10.72 0.38 1.16
CA GLY A 26 -12.18 0.36 1.02
C GLY A 26 -12.82 -0.95 1.51
N ALA A 27 -14.11 -0.91 1.80
CA ALA A 27 -14.84 -2.07 2.34
C ALA A 27 -14.87 -3.27 1.38
N TYR A 28 -14.90 -3.03 0.08
CA TYR A 28 -14.99 -4.06 -0.97
C TYR A 28 -13.62 -4.55 -1.49
N GLY A 29 -12.55 -4.33 -0.72
CA GLY A 29 -11.22 -4.81 -1.10
C GLY A 29 -10.33 -3.80 -1.83
N SER A 30 -10.85 -2.62 -2.22
CA SER A 30 -10.01 -1.57 -2.83
C SER A 30 -8.94 -1.02 -1.86
N LEU A 31 -7.85 -0.48 -2.39
CA LEU A 31 -6.74 0.10 -1.64
C LEU A 31 -6.17 1.27 -2.44
N TYR A 32 -5.79 2.34 -1.74
CA TYR A 32 -4.83 3.30 -2.28
C TYR A 32 -3.68 3.49 -1.30
N ARG A 33 -2.50 3.79 -1.87
CA ARG A 33 -1.27 3.98 -1.11
C ARG A 33 -0.37 5.00 -1.79
N VAL A 34 0.28 5.83 -0.99
CA VAL A 34 1.26 6.82 -1.45
C VAL A 34 2.50 6.69 -0.58
N ASP A 35 3.65 6.48 -1.22
CA ASP A 35 4.97 6.51 -0.60
C ASP A 35 5.80 7.62 -1.24
N PRO A 36 5.87 8.81 -0.61
CA PRO A 36 6.65 9.92 -1.14
C PRO A 36 8.15 9.66 -1.22
N ALA A 37 8.70 8.80 -0.35
CA ALA A 37 10.13 8.51 -0.34
C ALA A 37 10.53 7.66 -1.55
N ALA A 38 9.67 6.72 -1.92
CA ALA A 38 9.85 5.91 -3.13
C ALA A 38 9.32 6.59 -4.41
N GLY A 39 8.58 7.70 -4.29
CA GLY A 39 7.93 8.36 -5.43
C GLY A 39 6.78 7.53 -6.03
N ILE A 40 6.15 6.66 -5.24
CA ILE A 40 5.15 5.70 -5.70
C ILE A 40 3.74 6.13 -5.27
N THR A 41 2.78 6.00 -6.20
CA THR A 41 1.34 6.05 -5.90
C THR A 41 0.67 4.81 -6.49
N MET A 42 -0.03 4.06 -5.64
CA MET A 42 -0.69 2.80 -5.98
C MET A 42 -2.20 2.91 -5.76
N VAL A 43 -2.97 2.35 -6.69
CA VAL A 43 -4.42 2.17 -6.56
C VAL A 43 -4.79 0.78 -7.04
N LEU A 44 -5.40 -0.01 -6.16
CA LEU A 44 -5.97 -1.32 -6.47
C LEU A 44 -7.49 -1.24 -6.32
N MET A 45 -8.22 -1.55 -7.39
CA MET A 45 -9.67 -1.55 -7.41
C MET A 45 -10.19 -2.96 -7.62
N ILE A 46 -10.84 -3.50 -6.59
CA ILE A 46 -11.56 -4.78 -6.63
C ILE A 46 -12.91 -4.61 -5.93
N GLN A 47 -13.83 -5.53 -6.18
CA GLN A 47 -15.20 -5.51 -5.64
C GLN A 47 -15.54 -6.86 -5.00
N LEU A 48 -14.85 -7.19 -3.90
CA LEU A 48 -15.01 -8.46 -3.16
C LEU A 48 -15.44 -8.21 -1.71
N MET A 49 -16.48 -8.92 -1.25
CA MET A 49 -16.94 -8.92 0.13
C MET A 49 -17.67 -10.25 0.46
N PRO A 50 -17.18 -11.06 1.42
CA PRO A 50 -15.92 -10.90 2.14
C PRO A 50 -14.72 -11.01 1.18
N ASN A 51 -13.65 -10.29 1.46
CA ASN A 51 -12.38 -10.48 0.77
C ASN A 51 -11.47 -11.35 1.65
N GLU A 52 -11.29 -12.60 1.25
CA GLU A 52 -10.46 -13.60 1.96
C GLU A 52 -9.09 -13.81 1.28
N THR A 53 -8.73 -12.94 0.33
CA THR A 53 -7.46 -13.04 -0.42
C THR A 53 -6.35 -12.20 0.21
N ASP A 54 -5.10 -12.49 -0.16
CA ASP A 54 -3.90 -11.71 0.19
C ASP A 54 -3.48 -10.73 -0.93
N VAL A 55 -4.43 -10.37 -1.80
CA VAL A 55 -4.16 -9.62 -3.03
C VAL A 55 -3.62 -8.22 -2.77
N ARG A 56 -4.02 -7.57 -1.67
CA ARG A 56 -3.58 -6.20 -1.33
C ARG A 56 -2.10 -6.18 -1.00
N GLU A 57 -1.68 -7.10 -0.12
CA GLU A 57 -0.32 -7.25 0.36
C GLU A 57 0.62 -7.69 -0.76
N LYS A 58 0.20 -8.69 -1.56
CA LYS A 58 0.97 -9.14 -2.73
C LYS A 58 1.12 -8.07 -3.79
N PHE A 59 0.03 -7.36 -4.12
CA PHE A 59 0.08 -6.28 -5.10
C PHE A 59 1.11 -5.21 -4.71
N GLN A 60 1.02 -4.69 -3.48
CA GLN A 60 1.96 -3.70 -2.98
C GLN A 60 3.41 -4.21 -3.03
N THR A 61 3.66 -5.42 -2.53
CA THR A 61 5.00 -6.03 -2.50
C THR A 61 5.60 -6.18 -3.91
N LEU A 62 4.81 -6.68 -4.86
CA LEU A 62 5.25 -6.87 -6.24
C LEU A 62 5.54 -5.55 -6.96
N VAL A 63 4.78 -4.48 -6.66
CA VAL A 63 5.06 -3.14 -7.21
C VAL A 63 6.42 -2.62 -6.74
N TYR A 64 6.72 -2.72 -5.44
CA TYR A 64 8.02 -2.31 -4.91
C TYR A 64 9.16 -3.13 -5.54
N GLN A 65 9.04 -4.46 -5.57
CA GLN A 65 10.06 -5.35 -6.14
C GLN A 65 10.31 -5.11 -7.63
N ALA A 66 9.27 -4.77 -8.39
CA ALA A 66 9.39 -4.49 -9.82
C ALA A 66 10.11 -3.16 -10.11
N LEU A 67 10.18 -2.25 -9.14
CA LEU A 67 10.83 -0.94 -9.28
C LEU A 67 12.23 -0.92 -8.66
N GLU A 68 12.56 -1.89 -7.80
CA GLU A 68 13.88 -2.02 -7.16
C GLU A 68 14.90 -2.77 -8.04
N SER A 69 14.47 -3.40 -9.14
CA SER A 69 15.30 -4.35 -9.92
C SER A 69 16.28 -3.72 -10.94
N ASP A 70 16.68 -2.46 -10.80
CA ASP A 70 17.63 -1.78 -11.71
C ASP A 70 19.02 -1.54 -11.07
N GLU A 71 19.64 -2.61 -10.54
CA GLU A 71 21.09 -2.74 -10.37
C GLU A 71 21.65 -3.91 -11.19
#